data_AF-A0AAN6GWL1-F1
#
_entry.id   AF-A0AAN6GWL1-F1
#
_cell.length_a   1.000
_cell.length_b   1.000
_cell.length_c   1.000
_cell.angle_alpha   90.00
_cell.angle_beta   90.00
_cell.angle_gamma   90.00
#
_symmetry.space_group_name_H-M   'P 1'
#
loop_
_entity.id
_entity.type
_entity.pdbx_description
1 polymer ?
#
loop_
_entity_poly.entity_id
_entity_poly.type
_entity_poly.pdbx_seq_one_letter_code
_entity_poly.pdbx_strand_id
1 'polypeptide(L)'
;MPEETVFMTPLYDRLETNIPRDLMGFSDLDWPKDSQLFPRHETVLEYIKRYAEDIRHLIRYKTQVLDVCLTEDARWRVKTRDVSRQGVKEHEETFDAVIVANGHFNIPCIPAVKGMEEWSTAYPGSISHSKFYRTPDQYAGKKVIVVGNSASGVDIGSQIQPSCSPPLLMSSKSEPFLVNTPSPDKIDKPPIAEFLTKNRSVRFEDGTIEQDVDAILYCTGYFYSFPFLKSLDPPVVTSGERVENL
;
A
#
# COMPACT_ATOMS: atom_id res chain seq x y z
N MET A 1 22.48 4.49 -18.39
CA MET A 1 22.63 3.55 -17.25
C MET A 1 21.36 2.71 -17.23
N PRO A 2 21.41 1.36 -17.22
CA PRO A 2 20.19 0.59 -17.03
C PRO A 2 19.61 0.92 -15.65
N GLU A 3 18.35 1.35 -15.61
CA GLU A 3 17.64 1.69 -14.37
C GLU A 3 17.57 0.44 -13.47
N GLU A 4 18.01 0.59 -12.21
CA GLU A 4 17.87 -0.47 -11.22
C GLU A 4 16.39 -0.68 -10.90
N THR A 5 15.94 -1.93 -10.92
CA THR A 5 14.55 -2.24 -10.55
C THR A 5 14.37 -2.02 -9.05
N VAL A 6 13.61 -0.99 -8.67
CA VAL A 6 13.31 -0.66 -7.27
C VAL A 6 11.98 -1.27 -6.86
N PHE A 7 12.01 -2.08 -5.80
CA PHE A 7 10.81 -2.62 -5.16
C PHE A 7 10.50 -1.82 -3.90
N MET A 8 9.51 -0.94 -3.98
CA MET A 8 9.16 -0.01 -2.92
C MET A 8 8.20 -0.63 -1.91
N THR A 9 8.59 -0.63 -0.63
CA THR A 9 7.72 -0.99 0.50
C THR A 9 6.70 0.13 0.82
N PRO A 10 5.47 -0.19 1.27
CA PRO A 10 4.52 0.79 1.78
C PRO A 10 4.78 1.20 3.24
N LEU A 11 5.76 0.60 3.93
CA LEU A 11 6.10 0.96 5.32
C LEU A 11 6.61 2.42 5.41
N TYR A 12 6.38 3.03 6.57
CA TYR A 12 6.76 4.42 6.88
C TYR A 12 7.44 4.52 8.25
N ASP A 13 8.20 5.59 8.46
CA ASP A 13 9.25 5.68 9.48
C ASP A 13 8.75 5.53 10.92
N ARG A 14 7.51 5.94 11.20
CA ARG A 14 6.93 5.88 12.55
C ARG A 14 5.95 4.72 12.74
N LEU A 15 5.90 3.77 11.79
CA LEU A 15 4.95 2.67 11.83
C LEU A 15 5.20 1.74 13.02
N GLU A 16 4.15 1.58 13.82
CA GLU A 16 4.00 0.53 14.82
C GLU A 16 2.92 -0.46 14.36
N THR A 17 2.96 -1.70 14.86
CA THR A 17 1.95 -2.67 14.47
C THR A 17 0.58 -2.29 15.03
N ASN A 18 -0.47 -2.59 14.27
CA ASN A 18 -1.85 -2.46 14.74
C ASN A 18 -2.42 -3.78 15.32
N ILE A 19 -1.59 -4.83 15.39
CA ILE A 19 -1.91 -6.12 16.00
C ILE A 19 -0.92 -6.35 17.16
N PRO A 20 -1.39 -6.78 18.35
CA PRO A 20 -0.50 -7.15 19.44
C PRO A 20 0.49 -8.24 19.02
N ARG A 21 1.74 -8.12 19.44
CA ARG A 21 2.81 -9.07 19.08
C ARG A 21 2.44 -10.54 19.34
N ASP A 22 1.73 -10.80 20.44
CA ASP A 22 1.41 -12.16 20.89
C ASP A 22 0.33 -12.81 20.01
N LEU A 23 -0.39 -12.01 19.20
CA LEU A 23 -1.38 -12.49 18.23
C LEU A 23 -0.85 -12.62 16.81
N MET A 24 0.20 -11.89 16.45
CA MET A 24 0.76 -11.89 15.08
C MET A 24 2.02 -12.74 14.91
N GLY A 25 2.66 -13.15 16.01
CA GLY A 25 3.87 -13.99 15.98
C GLY A 25 3.60 -15.42 15.50
N PHE A 26 4.63 -16.05 14.96
CA PHE A 26 4.64 -17.51 14.75
C PHE A 26 4.64 -18.22 16.10
N SER A 27 3.98 -19.39 16.17
CA SER A 27 3.74 -20.11 17.42
C SER A 27 4.97 -20.77 18.03
N ASP A 28 6.07 -20.85 17.28
CA ASP A 28 7.30 -21.57 17.60
C ASP A 28 8.55 -20.66 17.66
N LEU A 29 8.38 -19.33 17.53
CA LEU A 29 9.46 -18.37 17.73
C LEU A 29 9.03 -17.23 18.65
N ASP A 30 9.74 -17.09 19.78
CA ASP A 30 9.56 -16.00 20.71
C ASP A 30 10.03 -14.64 20.13
N TRP A 31 9.28 -13.60 20.45
CA TRP A 31 9.66 -12.21 20.21
C TRP A 31 10.96 -11.85 20.93
N PRO A 32 11.76 -10.89 20.41
CA PRO A 32 12.89 -10.34 21.14
C PRO A 32 12.47 -9.87 22.54
N LYS A 33 13.36 -10.07 23.53
CA LYS A 33 13.15 -9.54 24.90
C LYS A 33 12.89 -8.03 24.83
N ASP A 34 12.02 -7.55 25.71
CA ASP A 34 11.64 -6.13 25.81
C ASP A 34 10.95 -5.53 24.57
N SER A 35 10.43 -6.38 23.67
CA SER A 35 9.54 -5.89 22.60
C SER A 35 8.36 -5.11 23.21
N GLN A 36 7.82 -4.16 22.47
CA GLN A 36 6.57 -3.49 22.87
C GLN A 36 5.37 -4.42 22.59
N LEU A 37 4.20 -4.13 23.18
CA LEU A 37 2.96 -4.85 22.84
C LEU A 37 2.62 -4.67 21.36
N PHE A 38 2.80 -3.45 20.85
CA PHE A 38 2.69 -3.07 19.45
C PHE A 38 4.09 -2.63 18.96
N PRO A 39 4.96 -3.58 18.54
CA PRO A 39 6.33 -3.26 18.18
C PRO A 39 6.43 -2.38 16.93
N ARG A 40 7.56 -1.68 16.80
CA ARG A 40 7.91 -0.96 15.56
C ARG A 40 8.29 -1.92 14.44
N HIS A 41 8.19 -1.44 13.20
CA HIS A 41 8.46 -2.24 12.02
C HIS A 41 9.89 -2.82 11.97
N GLU A 42 10.88 -2.19 12.60
CA GLU A 42 12.25 -2.71 12.68
C GLU A 42 12.35 -3.94 13.58
N THR A 43 11.62 -3.97 14.70
CA THR A 43 11.56 -5.15 15.57
C THR A 43 10.88 -6.31 14.85
N VAL A 44 9.83 -6.04 14.07
CA VAL A 44 9.17 -7.05 13.22
C VAL A 44 10.10 -7.56 12.13
N LEU A 45 10.87 -6.67 11.48
CA LEU A 45 11.86 -7.07 10.47
C LEU A 45 12.92 -8.01 11.06
N GLU A 46 13.43 -7.70 12.25
CA GLU A 46 14.39 -8.58 12.93
C GLU A 46 13.77 -9.94 13.29
N TYR A 47 12.53 -9.93 13.78
CA TYR A 47 11.77 -11.16 14.06
C TYR A 47 11.62 -12.04 12.82
N ILE A 48 11.18 -11.48 11.69
CA ILE A 48 11.04 -12.21 10.41
C ILE A 48 12.39 -12.71 9.90
N LYS A 49 13.46 -11.90 10.02
CA LYS A 49 14.82 -12.29 9.61
C LYS A 49 15.33 -13.50 10.39
N ARG A 50 15.06 -13.57 11.70
CA ARG A 50 15.39 -14.70 12.56
C ARG A 50 14.58 -15.93 12.19
N TYR A 51 13.28 -15.76 11.98
CA TYR A 51 12.39 -16.86 11.61
C TYR A 51 12.78 -17.52 10.29
N ALA A 52 13.23 -16.74 9.31
CA ALA A 52 13.59 -17.26 8.00
C ALA A 52 15.02 -17.85 7.91
N GLU A 53 15.83 -17.78 8.97
CA GLU A 53 17.29 -18.01 8.90
C GLU A 53 17.64 -19.43 8.41
N ASP A 54 16.92 -20.44 8.89
CA ASP A 54 17.13 -21.85 8.54
C ASP A 54 16.78 -22.16 7.08
N ILE A 55 15.84 -21.45 6.48
CA ILE A 55 15.41 -21.63 5.08
C ILE A 55 16.07 -20.66 4.10
N ARG A 56 16.91 -19.70 4.55
CA ARG A 56 17.52 -18.69 3.66
C ARG A 56 18.26 -19.29 2.47
N HIS A 57 18.91 -20.42 2.67
CA HIS A 57 19.65 -21.14 1.63
C HIS A 57 18.77 -21.68 0.49
N LEU A 58 17.45 -21.76 0.71
CA LEU A 58 16.46 -22.18 -0.29
C LEU A 58 15.91 -20.98 -1.09
N ILE A 59 16.15 -19.74 -0.65
CA ILE A 59 15.55 -18.54 -1.24
C ILE A 59 16.47 -17.96 -2.33
N ARG A 60 15.91 -17.76 -3.52
CA ARG A 60 16.57 -17.03 -4.61
C ARG A 60 16.19 -15.55 -4.58
N TYR A 61 17.03 -14.75 -3.94
CA TYR A 61 16.86 -13.29 -3.88
C TYR A 61 17.16 -12.63 -5.23
N LYS A 62 16.64 -11.41 -5.42
CA LYS A 62 16.81 -10.63 -6.67
C LYS A 62 16.35 -11.39 -7.92
N THR A 63 15.32 -12.21 -7.76
CA THR A 63 14.72 -13.00 -8.84
C THR A 63 13.26 -12.60 -8.96
N GLN A 64 12.88 -11.98 -10.07
CA GLN A 64 11.50 -11.62 -10.38
C GLN A 64 10.85 -12.77 -11.16
N VAL A 65 9.69 -13.24 -10.70
CA VAL A 65 8.84 -14.15 -11.48
C VAL A 65 8.10 -13.35 -12.55
N LEU A 66 8.22 -13.75 -13.81
CA LEU A 66 7.65 -13.09 -14.98
C LEU A 66 6.38 -13.78 -15.49
N ASP A 67 6.35 -15.11 -15.42
CA ASP A 67 5.24 -15.93 -15.90
C ASP A 67 5.21 -17.27 -15.16
N VAL A 68 4.01 -17.76 -14.90
CA VAL A 68 3.75 -19.09 -14.36
C VAL A 68 2.59 -19.69 -15.14
N CYS A 69 2.82 -20.81 -15.81
CA CYS A 69 1.82 -21.48 -16.63
C CYS A 69 1.89 -23.00 -16.52
N LEU A 70 0.75 -23.65 -16.71
CA LEU A 70 0.66 -25.10 -16.80
C LEU A 70 1.21 -25.57 -18.16
N THR A 71 2.00 -26.63 -18.13
CA THR A 71 2.55 -27.29 -19.30
C THR A 71 1.66 -28.45 -19.77
N GLU A 72 1.90 -28.96 -20.98
CA GLU A 72 1.15 -30.09 -21.54
C GLU A 72 1.30 -31.38 -20.69
N ASP A 73 2.43 -31.55 -20.01
CA ASP A 73 2.71 -32.66 -19.07
C ASP A 73 2.14 -32.42 -17.66
N ALA A 74 1.22 -31.47 -17.49
CA ALA A 74 0.56 -31.13 -16.23
C ALA A 74 1.52 -30.70 -15.11
N ARG A 75 2.63 -30.06 -15.47
CA ARG A 75 3.58 -29.43 -14.54
C ARG A 75 3.51 -27.91 -14.66
N TRP A 76 4.11 -27.20 -13.72
CA TRP A 76 4.15 -25.74 -13.73
C TRP A 76 5.49 -25.24 -14.25
N ARG A 77 5.47 -24.50 -15.35
CA ARG A 77 6.65 -23.75 -15.83
C ARG A 77 6.68 -22.39 -15.15
N VAL A 78 7.79 -22.07 -14.50
CA VAL A 78 8.03 -20.78 -13.86
C VAL A 78 9.15 -20.08 -14.60
N LYS A 79 8.83 -18.94 -15.19
CA LYS A 79 9.79 -18.06 -15.85
C LYS A 79 10.22 -16.96 -14.91
N THR A 80 11.52 -16.78 -14.75
CA THR A 80 12.11 -15.79 -13.83
C THR A 80 13.18 -14.95 -14.51
N ARG A 81 13.53 -13.83 -13.89
CA ARG A 81 14.59 -12.92 -14.32
C ARG A 81 15.42 -12.45 -13.13
N ASP A 82 16.73 -12.47 -13.26
CA ASP A 82 17.63 -11.80 -12.32
C ASP A 82 17.51 -10.28 -12.50
N VAL A 83 17.17 -9.57 -11.42
CA VAL A 83 17.01 -8.10 -11.40
C VAL A 83 18.22 -7.37 -10.81
N SER A 84 19.34 -8.07 -10.59
CA SER A 84 20.60 -7.46 -10.22
C SER A 84 21.26 -6.72 -11.41
N ARG A 85 22.13 -5.77 -11.10
CA ARG A 85 22.71 -4.79 -12.05
C ARG A 85 23.58 -5.40 -13.18
N GLN A 86 23.72 -6.72 -13.29
CA GLN A 86 24.58 -7.35 -14.30
C GLN A 86 23.87 -8.51 -15.02
N GLY A 87 23.68 -8.34 -16.33
CA GLY A 87 23.27 -9.40 -17.24
C GLY A 87 21.86 -9.92 -16.97
N VAL A 88 20.85 -9.28 -17.57
CA VAL A 88 19.46 -9.76 -17.56
C VAL A 88 19.43 -11.14 -18.21
N LYS A 89 19.38 -12.19 -17.40
CA LYS A 89 19.16 -13.56 -17.84
C LYS A 89 17.79 -14.00 -17.35
N GLU A 90 17.00 -14.49 -18.30
CA GLU A 90 15.76 -15.18 -18.00
C GLU A 90 16.06 -16.67 -17.80
N HIS A 91 15.39 -17.27 -16.83
CA HIS A 91 15.52 -18.67 -16.48
C HIS A 91 14.13 -19.29 -16.45
N GLU A 92 14.03 -20.54 -16.90
CA GLU A 92 12.80 -21.33 -16.85
C GLU A 92 13.06 -22.65 -16.14
N GLU A 93 12.19 -22.98 -15.19
CA GLU A 93 12.23 -24.24 -14.44
C GLU A 93 10.82 -24.81 -14.33
N THR A 94 10.72 -26.13 -14.20
CA THR A 94 9.44 -26.83 -14.04
C THR A 94 9.30 -27.40 -12.63
N PHE A 95 8.08 -27.31 -12.09
CA PHE A 95 7.74 -27.73 -10.74
C PHE A 95 6.43 -28.53 -10.76
N ASP A 96 6.27 -29.45 -9.81
CA ASP A 96 5.03 -30.22 -9.68
C ASP A 96 3.90 -29.40 -9.04
N ALA A 97 4.25 -28.37 -8.27
CA ALA A 97 3.31 -27.46 -7.63
C ALA A 97 3.90 -26.05 -7.51
N VAL A 98 3.04 -25.03 -7.44
CA VAL A 98 3.40 -23.63 -7.20
C VAL A 98 2.53 -23.07 -6.08
N ILE A 99 3.17 -22.41 -5.11
CA ILE A 99 2.51 -21.64 -4.06
C ILE A 99 2.78 -20.17 -4.29
N VAL A 100 1.71 -19.37 -4.40
CA VAL A 100 1.79 -17.93 -4.66
C VAL A 100 1.65 -17.15 -3.36
N ALA A 101 2.73 -16.49 -2.94
CA ALA A 101 2.81 -15.70 -1.71
C ALA A 101 3.38 -14.29 -1.96
N ASN A 102 2.98 -13.64 -3.06
CA ASN A 102 3.54 -12.34 -3.50
C ASN A 102 3.00 -11.11 -2.73
N GLY A 103 2.04 -11.30 -1.83
CA GLY A 103 1.36 -10.23 -1.12
C GLY A 103 0.39 -9.41 -1.98
N HIS A 104 -0.38 -8.52 -1.34
CA HIS A 104 -1.45 -7.74 -2.00
C HIS A 104 -1.46 -6.25 -1.64
N PHE A 105 -0.45 -5.74 -0.92
CA PHE A 105 -0.32 -4.32 -0.57
C PHE A 105 0.73 -3.60 -1.43
N ASN A 106 0.65 -3.79 -2.75
CA ASN A 106 1.60 -3.18 -3.69
C ASN A 106 0.93 -2.29 -4.76
N ILE A 107 -0.21 -2.65 -5.33
CA ILE A 107 -0.87 -1.84 -6.36
C ILE A 107 -1.86 -0.87 -5.70
N PRO A 108 -1.60 0.45 -5.64
CA PRO A 108 -2.50 1.41 -5.00
C PRO A 108 -3.90 1.40 -5.61
N CYS A 109 -4.92 1.48 -4.77
CA CYS A 109 -6.29 1.74 -5.21
C CYS A 109 -6.57 3.25 -5.07
N ILE A 110 -6.63 3.99 -6.17
CA ILE A 110 -7.07 5.39 -6.19
C ILE A 110 -8.33 5.46 -7.06
N PRO A 111 -9.52 5.66 -6.47
CA PRO A 111 -10.76 5.77 -7.24
C PRO A 111 -10.72 6.95 -8.21
N ALA A 112 -11.20 6.75 -9.43
CA ALA A 112 -11.37 7.84 -10.38
C ALA A 112 -12.44 8.82 -9.86
N VAL A 113 -12.12 10.11 -9.89
CA VAL A 113 -13.02 11.19 -9.49
C VAL A 113 -13.02 12.25 -10.59
N LYS A 114 -14.18 12.85 -10.85
CA LYS A 114 -14.32 13.91 -11.85
C LYS A 114 -13.30 15.04 -11.60
N GLY A 115 -12.63 15.50 -12.65
CA GLY A 115 -11.65 16.61 -12.58
C GLY A 115 -10.26 16.22 -12.07
N MET A 116 -10.02 14.96 -11.70
CA MET A 116 -8.76 14.51 -11.10
C MET A 116 -7.57 14.61 -12.08
N GLU A 117 -7.78 14.37 -13.37
CA GLU A 117 -6.73 14.45 -14.39
C GLU A 117 -6.30 15.91 -14.61
N GLU A 118 -7.26 16.81 -14.76
CA GLU A 118 -7.02 18.25 -14.88
C GLU A 118 -6.37 18.82 -13.62
N TRP A 119 -6.80 18.36 -12.44
CA TRP A 119 -6.17 18.70 -11.17
C TRP A 119 -4.72 18.24 -11.10
N SER A 120 -4.43 16.99 -11.46
CA SER A 120 -3.09 16.42 -11.41
C SER A 120 -2.14 17.11 -12.39
N THR A 121 -2.67 17.57 -13.52
CA THR A 121 -1.94 18.39 -14.49
C THR A 121 -1.64 19.80 -13.94
N ALA A 122 -2.63 20.44 -13.31
CA ALA A 122 -2.48 21.78 -12.75
C ALA A 122 -1.62 21.83 -11.48
N TYR A 123 -1.67 20.77 -10.66
CA TYR A 123 -0.99 20.67 -9.37
C TYR A 123 -0.24 19.33 -9.22
N PRO A 124 0.85 19.12 -9.98
CA PRO A 124 1.60 17.87 -9.94
C PRO A 124 2.08 17.53 -8.53
N GLY A 125 1.91 16.26 -8.13
CA GLY A 125 2.32 15.76 -6.81
C GLY A 125 1.41 16.14 -5.64
N SER A 126 0.31 16.85 -5.88
CA SER A 126 -0.67 17.19 -4.83
C SER A 126 -1.55 15.99 -4.43
N ILE A 127 -1.73 15.01 -5.31
CA ILE A 127 -2.41 13.74 -5.02
C ILE A 127 -1.36 12.65 -4.82
N SER A 128 -1.45 11.92 -3.71
CA SER A 128 -0.58 10.79 -3.41
C SER A 128 -1.38 9.64 -2.76
N HIS A 129 -0.73 8.49 -2.57
CA HIS A 129 -1.29 7.33 -1.90
C HIS A 129 -0.47 6.96 -0.66
N SER A 130 -1.11 6.34 0.33
CA SER A 130 -0.47 5.85 1.57
C SER A 130 0.78 5.00 1.34
N LYS A 131 0.86 4.27 0.21
CA LYS A 131 2.07 3.54 -0.24
C LYS A 131 3.34 4.41 -0.27
N PHE A 132 3.19 5.67 -0.64
CA PHE A 132 4.28 6.63 -0.82
C PHE A 132 4.50 7.52 0.42
N TYR A 133 3.68 7.38 1.45
CA TYR A 133 3.87 8.09 2.71
C TYR A 133 5.14 7.59 3.43
N ARG A 134 5.91 8.50 4.04
CA ARG A 134 7.12 8.16 4.82
C ARG A 134 7.16 8.89 6.15
N THR A 135 7.02 10.22 6.10
CA THR A 135 6.98 11.08 7.29
C THR A 135 5.87 12.11 7.17
N PRO A 136 5.42 12.70 8.29
CA PRO A 136 4.45 13.79 8.25
C PRO A 136 5.04 15.11 7.74
N ASP A 137 6.37 15.26 7.71
CA ASP A 137 7.04 16.53 7.41
C ASP A 137 6.66 17.10 6.03
N GLN A 138 6.38 16.23 5.07
CA GLN A 138 5.93 16.65 3.73
C GLN A 138 4.55 17.33 3.73
N TYR A 139 3.81 17.26 4.84
CA TYR A 139 2.48 17.86 5.04
C TYR A 139 2.50 19.05 6.01
N ALA A 140 3.66 19.42 6.55
CA ALA A 140 3.77 20.51 7.49
C ALA A 140 3.26 21.85 6.88
N GLY A 141 2.37 22.53 7.58
CA GLY A 141 1.76 23.80 7.16
C GLY A 141 0.82 23.74 5.96
N LYS A 142 0.55 22.55 5.41
CA LYS A 142 -0.32 22.35 4.24
C LYS A 142 -1.77 22.12 4.65
N LYS A 143 -2.74 22.57 3.84
CA LYS A 143 -4.15 22.13 3.99
C LYS A 143 -4.32 20.74 3.37
N VAL A 144 -4.64 19.75 4.19
CA VAL A 144 -4.59 18.33 3.80
C VAL A 144 -5.96 17.66 3.85
N ILE A 145 -6.26 16.86 2.83
CA ILE A 145 -7.36 15.89 2.83
C ILE A 145 -6.76 14.48 2.88
N VAL A 146 -7.13 13.68 3.88
CA VAL A 146 -6.88 12.23 3.90
C VAL A 146 -8.16 11.52 3.47
N VAL A 147 -8.07 10.66 2.46
CA VAL A 147 -9.22 9.91 1.90
C VAL A 147 -9.16 8.46 2.37
N GLY A 148 -10.16 8.00 3.10
CA GLY A 148 -10.23 6.67 3.70
C GLY A 148 -9.98 6.69 5.21
N ASN A 149 -10.70 5.83 5.94
CA ASN A 149 -10.74 5.81 7.41
C ASN A 149 -10.51 4.42 8.03
N SER A 150 -9.89 3.50 7.27
CA SER A 150 -9.38 2.24 7.82
C SER A 150 -8.00 2.47 8.48
N ALA A 151 -7.29 1.40 8.83
CA ALA A 151 -6.02 1.43 9.59
C ALA A 151 -5.04 2.52 9.08
N SER A 152 -4.72 2.54 7.78
CA SER A 152 -3.78 3.52 7.23
C SER A 152 -4.28 4.97 7.32
N GLY A 153 -5.57 5.20 7.08
CA GLY A 153 -6.13 6.56 7.11
C GLY A 153 -6.18 7.13 8.53
N VAL A 154 -6.51 6.28 9.51
CA VAL A 154 -6.49 6.66 10.93
C VAL A 154 -5.07 6.93 11.40
N ASP A 155 -4.15 6.00 11.16
CA ASP A 155 -2.77 6.12 11.63
C ASP A 155 -2.05 7.30 10.98
N ILE A 156 -1.98 7.34 9.64
CA ILE A 156 -1.28 8.41 8.92
C ILE A 156 -1.94 9.77 9.18
N GLY A 157 -3.28 9.82 9.24
CA GLY A 157 -4.01 11.04 9.59
C GLY A 157 -3.61 11.57 10.97
N SER A 158 -3.47 10.68 11.96
CA SER A 158 -3.02 11.07 13.31
C SER A 158 -1.58 11.60 13.34
N GLN A 159 -0.71 11.11 12.46
CA GLN A 159 0.67 11.60 12.34
C GLN A 159 0.76 12.96 11.63
N ILE A 160 -0.13 13.22 10.67
CA ILE A 160 -0.17 14.47 9.90
C ILE A 160 -0.79 15.61 10.72
N GLN A 161 -1.88 15.33 11.45
CA GLN A 161 -2.71 16.31 12.15
C GLN A 161 -1.94 17.33 13.02
N PRO A 162 -0.86 16.98 13.75
CA PRO A 162 -0.12 17.93 14.57
C PRO A 162 0.70 18.96 13.78
N SER A 163 0.94 18.72 12.49
CA SER A 163 1.86 19.52 11.67
C SER A 163 1.20 20.20 10.47
N CYS A 164 0.04 19.72 10.01
CA CYS A 164 -0.68 20.34 8.90
C CYS A 164 -1.36 21.65 9.31
N SER A 165 -1.81 22.43 8.32
CA SER A 165 -2.71 23.57 8.57
C SER A 165 -4.06 23.02 9.04
N PRO A 166 -4.53 23.35 10.27
CA PRO A 166 -5.78 22.84 10.78
C PRO A 166 -6.99 23.49 10.08
N PRO A 167 -8.12 22.78 9.96
CA PRO A 167 -8.31 21.39 10.37
C PRO A 167 -7.78 20.39 9.33
N LEU A 168 -7.34 19.22 9.79
CA LEU A 168 -7.15 18.05 8.92
C LEU A 168 -8.52 17.56 8.44
N LEU A 169 -8.69 17.42 7.13
CA LEU A 169 -9.94 16.93 6.55
C LEU A 169 -9.86 15.43 6.31
N MET A 170 -10.84 14.68 6.78
CA MET A 170 -10.94 13.22 6.61
C MET A 170 -12.14 12.90 5.74
N SER A 171 -11.92 12.48 4.50
CA SER A 171 -12.99 12.10 3.59
C SER A 171 -13.21 10.59 3.62
N SER A 172 -14.44 10.14 3.88
CA SER A 172 -14.76 8.71 3.89
C SER A 172 -16.17 8.41 3.40
N LYS A 173 -16.36 7.21 2.82
CA LYS A 173 -17.66 6.73 2.29
C LYS A 173 -18.52 5.96 3.29
N SER A 174 -17.98 5.66 4.46
CA SER A 174 -18.61 4.83 5.48
C SER A 174 -18.15 5.29 6.86
N GLU A 175 -18.94 5.00 7.88
CA GLU A 175 -18.55 5.22 9.26
C GLU A 175 -17.20 4.55 9.58
N PRO A 176 -16.36 5.17 10.42
CA PRO A 176 -15.07 4.61 10.77
C PRO A 176 -15.27 3.33 11.60
N PHE A 177 -14.61 2.25 11.17
CA PHE A 177 -14.62 0.97 11.90
C PHE A 177 -13.76 1.03 13.18
N LEU A 178 -12.72 1.88 13.17
CA LEU A 178 -11.86 2.15 14.32
C LEU A 178 -12.33 3.41 15.02
N VAL A 179 -12.21 3.45 16.36
CA VAL A 179 -12.60 4.62 17.15
C VAL A 179 -11.75 5.81 16.72
N ASN A 180 -12.40 6.80 16.11
CA ASN A 180 -11.80 8.10 15.82
C ASN A 180 -12.08 8.99 17.03
N THR A 181 -11.04 9.37 17.79
CA THR A 181 -11.21 10.31 18.90
C THR A 181 -11.60 11.68 18.33
N PRO A 182 -12.73 12.27 18.73
CA PRO A 182 -13.10 13.61 18.26
C PRO A 182 -11.98 14.59 18.59
N SER A 183 -11.51 15.35 17.59
CA SER A 183 -10.51 16.39 17.75
C SER A 183 -11.03 17.66 17.08
N PRO A 184 -10.93 18.84 17.71
CA PRO A 184 -11.33 20.10 17.08
C PRO A 184 -10.50 20.41 15.83
N ASP A 185 -9.31 19.82 15.72
CA ASP A 185 -8.39 20.01 14.60
C ASP A 185 -8.59 18.97 13.48
N LYS A 186 -9.67 18.19 13.53
CA LYS A 186 -10.01 17.15 12.56
C LYS A 186 -11.49 17.22 12.19
N ILE A 187 -11.78 17.31 10.90
CA ILE A 187 -13.16 17.39 10.39
C ILE A 187 -13.41 16.23 9.43
N ASP A 188 -14.42 15.43 9.73
CA ASP A 188 -14.91 14.40 8.83
C ASP A 188 -15.73 15.04 7.68
N LYS A 189 -15.51 14.54 6.47
CA LYS A 189 -16.14 14.98 5.23
C LYS A 189 -16.71 13.76 4.48
N PRO A 190 -17.79 13.93 3.70
CA PRO A 190 -18.25 12.88 2.80
C PRO A 190 -17.22 12.60 1.70
N PRO A 191 -17.47 11.65 0.80
CA PRO A 191 -16.59 11.40 -0.34
C PRO A 191 -16.39 12.64 -1.21
N ILE A 192 -15.23 12.72 -1.86
CA ILE A 192 -14.95 13.74 -2.86
C ILE A 192 -15.78 13.45 -4.11
N ALA A 193 -16.60 14.41 -4.52
CA ALA A 193 -17.40 14.32 -5.73
C ALA A 193 -16.65 14.85 -6.97
N GLU A 194 -15.86 15.91 -6.81
CA GLU A 194 -15.20 16.59 -7.94
C GLU A 194 -13.98 17.41 -7.49
N PHE A 195 -12.91 17.34 -8.28
CA PHE A 195 -11.77 18.26 -8.19
C PHE A 195 -11.98 19.46 -9.10
N LEU A 196 -11.79 20.67 -8.57
CA LEU A 196 -11.96 21.93 -9.26
C LEU A 196 -10.64 22.69 -9.26
N THR A 197 -10.05 22.90 -10.44
CA THR A 197 -8.73 23.55 -10.55
C THR A 197 -8.74 24.99 -10.02
N LYS A 198 -9.83 25.74 -10.22
CA LYS A 198 -9.94 27.11 -9.69
C LYS A 198 -9.80 27.12 -8.15
N ASN A 199 -8.87 27.94 -7.65
CA ASN A 199 -8.58 28.11 -6.22
C ASN A 199 -8.22 26.81 -5.48
N ARG A 200 -7.71 25.78 -6.19
CA ARG A 200 -7.40 24.47 -5.59
C ARG A 200 -8.58 23.92 -4.78
N SER A 201 -9.76 23.92 -5.39
CA SER A 201 -11.00 23.58 -4.70
C SER A 201 -11.38 22.11 -4.84
N VAL A 202 -11.90 21.51 -3.78
CA VAL A 202 -12.42 20.14 -3.76
C VAL A 202 -13.87 20.17 -3.31
N ARG A 203 -14.77 19.61 -4.13
CA ARG A 203 -16.20 19.49 -3.83
C ARG A 203 -16.50 18.12 -3.27
N PHE A 204 -17.21 18.07 -2.15
CA PHE A 204 -17.69 16.82 -1.55
C PHE A 204 -19.13 16.50 -1.97
N GLU A 205 -19.57 15.27 -1.73
CA GLU A 205 -20.91 14.80 -2.13
C GLU A 205 -22.08 15.55 -1.44
N ASP A 206 -21.84 16.16 -0.27
CA ASP A 206 -22.81 17.04 0.40
C ASP A 206 -22.92 18.43 -0.23
N GLY A 207 -22.14 18.71 -1.28
CA GLY A 207 -22.08 19.99 -1.97
C GLY A 207 -21.15 21.01 -1.32
N THR A 208 -20.53 20.71 -0.17
CA THR A 208 -19.52 21.59 0.44
C THR A 208 -18.28 21.66 -0.44
N ILE A 209 -17.60 22.81 -0.42
CA ILE A 209 -16.39 23.06 -1.21
C ILE A 209 -15.30 23.54 -0.27
N GLU A 210 -14.16 22.85 -0.29
CA GLU A 210 -12.95 23.27 0.41
C GLU A 210 -11.95 23.85 -0.58
N GLN A 211 -11.47 25.05 -0.31
CA GLN A 211 -10.50 25.77 -1.15
C GLN A 211 -9.10 25.68 -0.58
N ASP A 212 -8.11 26.07 -1.40
CA ASP A 212 -6.70 26.14 -1.02
C ASP A 212 -6.14 24.80 -0.54
N VAL A 213 -6.62 23.68 -1.12
CA VAL A 213 -6.19 22.34 -0.74
C VAL A 213 -4.77 22.08 -1.29
N ASP A 214 -3.84 21.84 -0.37
CA ASP A 214 -2.44 21.66 -0.70
C ASP A 214 -2.07 20.23 -1.07
N ALA A 215 -2.66 19.26 -0.36
CA ALA A 215 -2.37 17.84 -0.55
C ALA A 215 -3.59 16.96 -0.29
N ILE A 216 -3.72 15.91 -1.10
CA ILE A 216 -4.73 14.87 -0.98
C ILE A 216 -4.01 13.52 -0.87
N LEU A 217 -4.19 12.83 0.24
CA LEU A 217 -3.58 11.53 0.52
C LEU A 217 -4.63 10.43 0.52
N TYR A 218 -4.60 9.58 -0.50
CA TYR A 218 -5.46 8.41 -0.59
C TYR A 218 -4.94 7.27 0.31
N CYS A 219 -5.75 6.90 1.29
CA CYS A 219 -5.60 5.74 2.18
C CYS A 219 -6.67 4.69 1.87
N THR A 220 -6.89 4.45 0.57
CA THR A 220 -8.01 3.66 0.01
C THR A 220 -7.65 2.20 -0.32
N GLY A 221 -6.53 1.72 0.23
CA GLY A 221 -6.12 0.32 0.10
C GLY A 221 -5.44 0.00 -1.22
N TYR A 222 -5.51 -1.26 -1.62
CA TYR A 222 -4.72 -1.81 -2.72
C TYR A 222 -5.56 -2.81 -3.54
N PHE A 223 -5.13 -3.05 -4.76
CA PHE A 223 -5.65 -4.13 -5.60
C PHE A 223 -4.80 -5.39 -5.46
N TYR A 224 -5.47 -6.55 -5.47
CA TYR A 224 -4.85 -7.84 -5.77
C TYR A 224 -4.25 -7.81 -7.18
N SER A 225 -3.05 -8.37 -7.32
CA SER A 225 -2.35 -8.38 -8.60
C SER A 225 -1.43 -9.59 -8.68
N PHE A 226 -1.61 -10.36 -9.76
CA PHE A 226 -0.78 -11.53 -10.09
C PHE A 226 -0.31 -11.41 -11.55
N PRO A 227 0.57 -10.44 -11.86
CA PRO A 227 0.94 -10.14 -13.25
C PRO A 227 1.66 -11.31 -13.96
N PHE A 228 2.19 -12.26 -13.19
CA PHE A 228 2.82 -13.49 -13.65
C PHE A 228 1.84 -14.65 -13.90
N LEU A 229 0.55 -14.51 -13.56
CA LEU A 229 -0.51 -15.51 -13.83
C LEU A 229 -1.40 -15.12 -15.01
N LYS A 230 -0.90 -14.26 -15.91
CA LYS A 230 -1.65 -13.73 -17.06
C LYS A 230 -2.10 -14.77 -18.09
N SER A 231 -1.50 -15.95 -18.06
CA SER A 231 -1.76 -17.08 -18.97
C SER A 231 -2.84 -18.04 -18.45
N LEU A 232 -3.33 -17.83 -17.22
CA LEU A 232 -4.47 -18.60 -16.69
C LEU A 232 -5.79 -18.14 -17.32
N ASP A 233 -6.59 -19.11 -17.74
CA ASP A 233 -7.93 -18.92 -18.26
C ASP A 233 -8.91 -19.85 -17.50
N PRO A 234 -9.90 -19.30 -16.77
CA PRO A 234 -10.15 -17.88 -16.56
C PRO A 234 -9.06 -17.19 -15.71
N PRO A 235 -8.89 -15.87 -15.82
CA PRO A 235 -7.93 -15.13 -15.01
C PRO A 235 -8.27 -15.20 -13.52
N VAL A 236 -7.24 -15.18 -12.67
CA VAL A 236 -7.39 -15.25 -11.20
C VAL A 236 -7.82 -13.93 -10.55
N VAL A 237 -7.72 -12.83 -11.28
CA VAL A 237 -8.15 -11.50 -10.84
C VAL A 237 -8.70 -10.74 -12.05
N THR A 238 -9.87 -10.15 -11.89
CA THR A 238 -10.55 -9.34 -12.91
C THR A 238 -10.47 -7.85 -12.57
N SER A 239 -11.16 -7.42 -11.51
CA SER A 239 -11.20 -6.01 -11.06
C SER A 239 -10.03 -5.61 -10.16
N GLY A 240 -9.31 -6.57 -9.58
CA GLY A 240 -8.33 -6.32 -8.53
C GLY A 240 -8.90 -6.28 -7.11
N GLU A 241 -10.22 -6.26 -6.93
CA GLU A 241 -10.84 -6.14 -5.61
C GLU A 241 -10.73 -7.43 -4.77
N ARG A 242 -10.70 -8.58 -5.45
CA ARG A 242 -10.58 -9.90 -4.84
C ARG A 242 -9.91 -10.87 -5.82
N VAL A 243 -9.50 -12.02 -5.27
CA VAL A 243 -9.09 -13.17 -6.06
C VAL A 243 -10.33 -13.98 -6.44
N GLU A 244 -10.36 -14.43 -7.68
CA GLU A 244 -11.42 -15.26 -8.27
C GLU A 244 -10.76 -16.54 -8.82
N ASN A 245 -11.53 -17.62 -8.95
CA ASN A 245 -11.09 -18.82 -9.68
C ASN A 245 -9.83 -19.53 -9.12
N LEU A 246 -9.63 -19.53 -7.79
CA LEU A 246 -8.66 -20.36 -7.06
C LEU A 246 -9.35 -21.30 -6.07
#